data_AF-A0AAU6D6G9-F1
#
_entry.id   AF-A0AAU6D6G9-F1
#
_cell.length_a   1.000
_cell.length_b   1.000
_cell.length_c   1.000
_cell.angle_alpha   90.00
_cell.angle_beta   90.00
_cell.angle_gamma   90.00
#
_symmetry.space_group_name_H-M   'P 1'
#
loop_
_entity.id
_entity.type
_entity.pdbx_description
1 polymer ?
#
loop_
_entity_poly.entity_id
_entity_poly.type
_entity_poly.pdbx_seq_one_letter_code
_entity_poly.pdbx_strand_id
1 'polypeptide(L)'
;MSGRWRRGWRSAAVAAGALALLAACTTGAKSDAAASAPPIAGSPPPPIGSITHPRPVECIEGTTYPPPGTAAGSGGGHPPSSTSPASPVPPAPPASPAFTDPVRPPASKDDVTVGPVTWHGLGALAAGDQTARGIHNSEGWHYPVNPDIMGAVLVTMTVGAEERASAGLEYGIGYGLTPAPAVTFHGCPGGGTVFRGTVFVAGDGRACVPLDIRIGDGPTRRVVISFFHGRCPA
;
A
#
# COMPACT_ATOMS: atom_id res chain seq x y z
N MET A 1 18.94 50.54 -29.41
CA MET A 1 17.50 50.88 -29.56
C MET A 1 16.69 49.98 -28.63
N SER A 2 16.69 50.20 -27.32
CA SER A 2 15.72 51.03 -26.55
C SER A 2 14.25 50.66 -26.80
N GLY A 3 13.70 49.82 -25.92
CA GLY A 3 12.26 49.59 -25.77
C GLY A 3 11.96 49.17 -24.33
N ARG A 4 11.72 50.16 -23.45
CA ARG A 4 11.22 49.96 -22.07
C ARG A 4 9.71 49.83 -22.12
N TRP A 5 9.14 48.87 -21.41
CA TRP A 5 7.77 48.98 -20.88
C TRP A 5 7.76 48.64 -19.40
N ARG A 6 7.40 49.64 -18.59
CA ARG A 6 7.03 49.55 -17.18
C ARG A 6 5.51 49.58 -17.08
N ARG A 7 4.93 48.73 -16.22
CA ARG A 7 3.72 48.90 -15.38
C ARG A 7 3.31 47.48 -14.95
N GLY A 8 3.30 47.06 -13.68
CA GLY A 8 3.18 47.77 -12.43
C GLY A 8 1.71 47.79 -12.00
N TRP A 9 1.25 46.78 -11.28
CA TRP A 9 0.07 46.86 -10.42
C TRP A 9 0.27 46.04 -9.14
N ARG A 10 0.35 46.78 -8.04
CA ARG A 10 0.12 46.33 -6.67
C ARG A 10 -1.36 46.62 -6.37
N SER A 11 -2.04 45.72 -5.68
CA SER A 11 -3.02 46.09 -4.65
C SER A 11 -3.23 44.90 -3.72
N ALA A 12 -2.85 45.13 -2.47
CA ALA A 12 -3.18 44.32 -1.32
C ALA A 12 -4.61 44.67 -0.87
N ALA A 13 -5.34 43.69 -0.35
CA ALA A 13 -6.48 43.95 0.51
C ALA A 13 -6.52 42.90 1.63
N VAL A 14 -6.25 43.38 2.83
CA VAL A 14 -6.42 42.73 4.13
C VAL A 14 -7.87 42.91 4.54
N ALA A 15 -8.52 41.87 5.06
CA ALA A 15 -9.74 42.03 5.84
C ALA A 15 -9.74 41.02 6.99
N ALA A 16 -9.43 41.54 8.18
CA ALA A 16 -9.62 40.90 9.46
C ALA A 16 -11.11 40.96 9.85
N GLY A 17 -11.65 39.85 10.35
CA GLY A 17 -13.00 39.78 10.90
C GLY A 17 -13.00 38.94 12.17
N ALA A 18 -12.75 39.58 13.31
CA ALA A 18 -12.94 39.01 14.63
C ALA A 18 -14.40 39.23 15.06
N LEU A 19 -15.10 38.16 15.43
CA LEU A 19 -16.38 38.21 16.13
C LEU A 19 -16.24 37.40 17.41
N ALA A 20 -16.04 38.13 18.51
CA ALA A 20 -16.21 37.64 19.86
C ALA A 20 -17.69 37.81 20.25
N LEU A 21 -18.33 36.73 20.71
CA LEU A 21 -19.56 36.81 21.50
C LEU A 21 -19.37 35.99 22.78
N LEU A 22 -19.74 36.67 23.87
CA LEU A 22 -19.58 36.35 25.27
C LEU A 22 -20.72 35.48 25.82
N ALA A 23 -20.41 34.89 26.98
CA ALA A 23 -21.31 34.51 28.09
C ALA A 23 -22.16 33.25 27.91
N ALA A 24 -22.53 32.48 28.94
CA ALA A 24 -22.10 32.24 30.33
C ALA A 24 -23.07 31.15 30.85
N CYS A 25 -22.66 30.26 31.77
CA CYS A 25 -23.50 29.66 32.84
C CYS A 25 -22.66 28.60 33.60
N THR A 26 -22.16 28.95 34.79
CA THR A 26 -22.64 28.55 36.13
C THR A 26 -22.19 27.17 36.63
N THR A 27 -21.54 27.26 37.79
CA THR A 27 -21.10 26.27 38.79
C THR A 27 -21.97 25.04 39.04
N GLY A 28 -21.33 23.89 39.22
CA GLY A 28 -21.83 22.72 39.96
C GLY A 28 -20.66 21.96 40.58
N ALA A 29 -20.66 21.81 41.91
CA ALA A 29 -19.60 21.20 42.70
C ALA A 29 -19.93 19.76 43.14
N LYS A 30 -18.85 19.01 43.41
CA LYS A 30 -18.70 17.81 44.26
C LYS A 30 -19.10 16.41 43.75
N SER A 31 -18.02 15.62 43.60
CA SER A 31 -17.78 14.29 44.16
C SER A 31 -18.68 13.15 43.72
N ASP A 32 -18.11 12.22 42.93
CA ASP A 32 -17.86 10.87 43.43
C ASP A 32 -16.66 10.24 42.72
N ALA A 33 -15.71 9.80 43.53
CA ALA A 33 -14.61 8.95 43.11
C ALA A 33 -15.16 7.54 42.87
N ALA A 34 -15.70 7.31 41.67
CA ALA A 34 -15.75 5.97 41.12
C ALA A 34 -14.53 5.83 40.20
N ALA A 35 -13.60 4.96 40.59
CA ALA A 35 -12.56 4.48 39.72
C ALA A 35 -13.22 3.70 38.57
N SER A 36 -13.67 4.43 37.55
CA SER A 36 -13.97 3.85 36.25
C SER A 36 -12.64 3.38 35.70
N ALA A 37 -12.52 2.05 35.56
CA ALA A 37 -11.45 1.43 34.81
C ALA A 37 -11.23 2.21 33.49
N PRO A 38 -9.99 2.43 33.05
CA PRO A 38 -9.75 3.08 31.77
C PRO A 38 -10.55 2.29 30.71
N PRO A 39 -11.28 2.97 29.80
CA PRO A 39 -11.86 2.27 28.67
C PRO A 39 -10.72 1.50 28.01
N ILE A 40 -10.92 0.18 27.82
CA ILE A 40 -10.07 -0.60 26.93
C ILE A 40 -10.03 0.22 25.66
N ALA A 41 -8.86 0.77 25.33
CA ALA A 41 -8.66 1.58 24.15
C ALA A 41 -8.88 0.66 22.96
N GLY A 42 -10.14 0.52 22.55
CA GLY A 42 -10.50 -0.06 21.28
C GLY A 42 -9.86 0.81 20.23
N SER A 43 -9.05 0.19 19.38
CA SER A 43 -8.41 0.87 18.26
C SER A 43 -9.45 1.65 17.46
N PRO A 44 -9.08 2.84 16.94
CA PRO A 44 -9.99 3.62 16.12
C PRO A 44 -10.52 2.74 14.97
N PRO A 45 -11.83 2.84 14.65
CA PRO A 45 -12.40 2.06 13.56
C PRO A 45 -11.66 2.36 12.25
N PRO A 46 -11.63 1.41 11.30
CA PRO A 46 -10.99 1.64 10.01
C PRO A 46 -11.63 2.86 9.32
N PRO A 47 -10.86 3.60 8.50
CA PRO A 47 -11.40 4.72 7.75
C PRO A 47 -12.61 4.33 6.90
N ILE A 48 -13.55 5.26 6.73
CA ILE A 48 -14.65 5.12 5.76
C ILE A 48 -14.04 4.84 4.38
N GLY A 49 -14.55 3.82 3.67
CA GLY A 49 -14.03 3.40 2.37
C GLY A 49 -12.92 2.35 2.43
N SER A 50 -12.56 1.82 3.61
CA SER A 50 -11.65 0.68 3.72
C SER A 50 -12.18 -0.54 2.96
N ILE A 51 -11.32 -1.17 2.18
CA ILE A 51 -11.62 -2.45 1.51
C ILE A 51 -10.85 -3.59 2.19
N THR A 52 -11.45 -4.77 2.22
CA THR A 52 -10.71 -6.00 2.55
C THR A 52 -10.29 -6.62 1.23
N HIS A 53 -9.00 -6.82 1.02
CA HIS A 53 -8.54 -7.52 -0.18
C HIS A 53 -9.03 -8.97 -0.09
N PRO A 54 -9.60 -9.55 -1.17
CA PRO A 54 -9.98 -10.95 -1.15
C PRO A 54 -8.78 -11.79 -0.73
N ARG A 55 -9.01 -12.80 0.12
CA ARG A 55 -7.96 -13.76 0.45
C ARG A 55 -7.46 -14.36 -0.87
N PRO A 56 -6.15 -14.64 -0.99
CA PRO A 56 -5.66 -15.46 -2.09
C PRO A 56 -6.57 -16.70 -2.20
N VAL A 57 -7.13 -16.92 -3.39
CA VAL A 57 -8.12 -17.98 -3.64
C VAL A 57 -7.51 -19.35 -3.31
N GLU A 58 -6.20 -19.47 -3.47
CA GLU A 58 -5.40 -20.61 -3.03
C GLU A 58 -4.15 -20.09 -2.31
N CYS A 59 -4.05 -20.36 -1.01
CA CYS A 59 -2.78 -20.27 -0.31
C CYS A 59 -1.95 -21.49 -0.69
N ILE A 60 -1.20 -21.37 -1.79
CA ILE A 60 -0.21 -22.37 -2.14
C ILE A 60 0.98 -22.17 -1.20
N GLU A 61 1.27 -23.18 -0.39
CA GLU A 61 2.47 -23.21 0.43
C GLU A 61 3.70 -23.13 -0.50
N GLY A 62 4.39 -21.98 -0.51
CA GLY A 62 5.68 -21.81 -1.20
C GLY A 62 5.72 -21.08 -2.55
N THR A 63 4.78 -20.20 -2.91
CA THR A 63 4.90 -19.39 -4.15
C THR A 63 5.72 -18.11 -3.97
N THR A 64 7.01 -18.17 -4.30
CA THR A 64 7.85 -17.00 -4.58
C THR A 64 7.61 -16.52 -6.02
N TYR A 65 7.32 -15.24 -6.25
CA TYR A 65 7.26 -14.66 -7.60
C TYR A 65 8.55 -13.91 -7.95
N PRO A 66 9.18 -14.12 -9.12
CA PRO A 66 10.42 -13.42 -9.51
C PRO A 66 10.15 -12.02 -10.15
N PRO A 67 11.13 -11.08 -10.14
CA PRO A 67 11.00 -9.77 -10.79
C PRO A 67 11.06 -9.89 -12.34
N PRO A 68 10.53 -8.91 -13.11
CA PRO A 68 10.37 -9.05 -14.55
C PRO A 68 11.70 -8.84 -15.30
N GLY A 69 12.03 -9.80 -16.17
CA GLY A 69 13.15 -9.73 -17.11
C GLY A 69 12.92 -10.61 -18.34
N THR A 70 12.49 -9.97 -19.43
CA THR A 70 12.80 -10.27 -20.85
C THR A 70 12.46 -11.63 -21.51
N ALA A 71 11.49 -11.53 -22.43
CA ALA A 71 11.50 -12.00 -23.83
C ALA A 71 11.03 -13.42 -24.22
N ALA A 72 10.15 -13.38 -25.23
CA ALA A 72 9.91 -14.34 -26.33
C ALA A 72 9.32 -15.71 -25.94
N GLY A 73 8.28 -16.26 -26.56
CA GLY A 73 7.57 -15.96 -27.80
C GLY A 73 6.89 -17.24 -28.27
N SER A 74 5.83 -17.08 -29.07
CA SER A 74 5.24 -18.07 -29.99
C SER A 74 4.34 -19.20 -29.46
N GLY A 75 3.05 -19.12 -29.81
CA GLY A 75 2.52 -20.01 -30.86
C GLY A 75 1.54 -21.12 -30.45
N GLY A 76 0.23 -20.85 -30.64
CA GLY A 76 -0.66 -21.65 -31.50
C GLY A 76 -1.20 -23.03 -31.05
N GLY A 77 -2.53 -23.20 -31.22
CA GLY A 77 -3.12 -24.44 -31.76
C GLY A 77 -3.88 -25.37 -30.80
N HIS A 78 -5.17 -25.58 -31.09
CA HIS A 78 -6.13 -26.50 -30.43
C HIS A 78 -6.05 -27.95 -31.01
N PRO A 79 -6.80 -28.96 -30.45
CA PRO A 79 -6.46 -30.39 -30.36
C PRO A 79 -7.07 -31.28 -31.48
N PRO A 80 -6.92 -32.63 -31.51
CA PRO A 80 -7.83 -33.55 -30.76
C PRO A 80 -7.30 -34.96 -30.34
N SER A 81 -8.02 -35.53 -29.36
CA SER A 81 -8.50 -36.92 -29.15
C SER A 81 -7.60 -38.17 -29.00
N SER A 82 -7.88 -38.85 -27.87
CA SER A 82 -8.02 -40.31 -27.63
C SER A 82 -6.80 -41.25 -27.74
N THR A 83 -6.48 -41.93 -26.64
CA THR A 83 -6.78 -43.38 -26.40
C THR A 83 -6.11 -43.82 -25.09
N SER A 84 -6.88 -44.37 -24.15
CA SER A 84 -6.36 -45.07 -22.97
C SER A 84 -5.92 -46.48 -23.31
N PRO A 85 -4.75 -46.91 -22.81
CA PRO A 85 -4.59 -48.26 -22.30
C PRO A 85 -4.15 -48.24 -20.83
N ALA A 86 -4.65 -49.22 -20.07
CA ALA A 86 -4.33 -49.43 -18.66
C ALA A 86 -2.81 -49.48 -18.43
N SER A 87 -2.30 -48.57 -17.61
CA SER A 87 -0.88 -48.49 -17.27
C SER A 87 -0.53 -49.34 -16.04
N PRO A 88 0.63 -49.99 -16.02
CA PRO A 88 1.14 -50.73 -14.88
C PRO A 88 1.49 -49.77 -13.73
N VAL A 89 1.34 -50.24 -12.49
CA VAL A 89 1.65 -49.50 -11.25
C VAL A 89 3.11 -49.00 -11.31
N PRO A 90 3.39 -47.69 -11.26
CA PRO A 90 4.75 -47.18 -11.24
C PRO A 90 5.42 -47.44 -9.88
N PRO A 91 6.74 -47.64 -9.83
CA PRO A 91 7.47 -47.73 -8.57
C PRO A 91 7.32 -46.42 -7.78
N ALA A 92 7.32 -46.53 -6.46
CA ALA A 92 7.21 -45.40 -5.54
C ALA A 92 8.20 -44.28 -5.92
N PRO A 93 7.78 -43.00 -5.93
CA PRO A 93 8.68 -41.91 -6.23
C PRO A 93 9.82 -41.88 -5.19
N PRO A 94 11.06 -41.53 -5.58
CA PRO A 94 12.12 -41.28 -4.62
C PRO A 94 11.65 -40.20 -3.64
N ALA A 95 12.03 -40.36 -2.37
CA ALA A 95 11.78 -39.37 -1.33
C ALA A 95 12.05 -37.96 -1.87
N SER A 96 11.03 -37.11 -1.82
CA SER A 96 11.12 -35.73 -2.28
C SER A 96 12.40 -35.10 -1.69
N PRO A 97 13.25 -34.46 -2.51
CA PRO A 97 14.35 -33.71 -1.96
C PRO A 97 13.78 -32.72 -0.94
N ALA A 98 14.41 -32.65 0.23
CA ALA A 98 14.09 -31.68 1.26
C ALA A 98 13.87 -30.32 0.58
N PHE A 99 12.72 -29.71 0.82
CA PHE A 99 12.47 -28.33 0.47
C PHE A 99 13.54 -27.49 1.16
N THR A 100 14.60 -27.16 0.43
CA THR A 100 15.48 -26.07 0.80
C THR A 100 14.60 -24.84 0.80
N ASP A 101 14.47 -24.18 1.95
CA ASP A 101 13.89 -22.84 2.06
C ASP A 101 14.36 -22.02 0.85
N PRO A 102 13.47 -21.52 -0.02
CA PRO A 102 13.90 -20.73 -1.15
C PRO A 102 14.60 -19.49 -0.60
N VAL A 103 15.85 -19.31 -1.03
CA VAL A 103 16.72 -18.19 -0.65
C VAL A 103 15.95 -16.89 -0.92
N ARG A 104 15.45 -16.29 0.15
CA ARG A 104 14.92 -14.92 0.16
C ARG A 104 15.95 -14.02 -0.55
N PRO A 105 15.55 -13.21 -1.54
CA PRO A 105 16.45 -12.20 -2.11
C PRO A 105 17.06 -11.39 -0.95
N PRO A 106 18.39 -11.20 -0.92
CA PRO A 106 18.99 -10.40 0.14
C PRO A 106 18.33 -9.03 0.15
N ALA A 107 17.97 -8.56 1.35
CA ALA A 107 17.30 -7.28 1.53
C ALA A 107 18.09 -6.19 0.79
N SER A 108 17.44 -5.50 -0.14
CA SER A 108 18.04 -4.35 -0.79
C SER A 108 18.04 -3.17 0.17
N LYS A 109 19.01 -2.26 0.02
CA LYS A 109 19.00 -0.97 0.73
C LYS A 109 17.76 -0.13 0.41
N ASP A 110 17.11 -0.43 -0.71
CA ASP A 110 15.93 0.28 -1.21
C ASP A 110 14.63 -0.45 -0.82
N ASP A 111 14.70 -1.55 -0.07
CA ASP A 111 13.52 -2.22 0.47
C ASP A 111 12.99 -1.46 1.69
N VAL A 112 11.67 -1.35 1.79
CA VAL A 112 11.00 -0.80 2.98
C VAL A 112 10.36 -1.96 3.72
N THR A 113 10.71 -2.15 5.00
CA THR A 113 10.21 -3.27 5.81
C THR A 113 9.53 -2.75 7.09
N VAL A 114 8.34 -3.27 7.38
CA VAL A 114 7.59 -3.01 8.60
C VAL A 114 7.10 -4.33 9.18
N GLY A 115 7.83 -4.86 10.16
CA GLY A 115 7.50 -6.16 10.77
C GLY A 115 7.55 -7.28 9.72
N PRO A 116 6.47 -8.06 9.51
CA PRO A 116 6.43 -9.14 8.52
C PRO A 116 6.19 -8.65 7.09
N VAL A 117 6.05 -7.34 6.86
CA VAL A 117 5.73 -6.76 5.55
C VAL A 117 6.97 -6.15 4.92
N THR A 118 7.25 -6.50 3.67
CA THR A 118 8.33 -5.89 2.89
C THR A 118 7.80 -5.39 1.56
N TRP A 119 8.22 -4.18 1.17
CA TRP A 119 8.05 -3.65 -0.17
C TRP A 119 9.41 -3.55 -0.84
N HIS A 120 9.61 -4.37 -1.87
CA HIS A 120 10.89 -4.43 -2.55
C HIS A 120 11.13 -3.21 -3.45
N GLY A 121 12.30 -2.59 -3.31
CA GLY A 121 12.74 -1.45 -4.12
C GLY A 121 11.94 -0.16 -3.94
N LEU A 122 11.04 -0.08 -2.94
CA LEU A 122 10.14 1.05 -2.75
C LEU A 122 10.89 2.35 -2.41
N GLY A 123 12.02 2.25 -1.70
CA GLY A 123 12.88 3.39 -1.38
C GLY A 123 13.53 4.03 -2.62
N ALA A 124 13.69 3.27 -3.71
CA ALA A 124 14.29 3.78 -4.95
C ALA A 124 13.38 4.77 -5.69
N LEU A 125 12.07 4.82 -5.38
CA LEU A 125 11.15 5.76 -6.01
C LEU A 125 11.51 7.22 -5.71
N ALA A 126 12.16 7.51 -4.59
CA ALA A 126 12.51 8.87 -4.18
C ALA A 126 13.35 9.62 -5.23
N ALA A 127 14.25 8.90 -5.92
CA ALA A 127 15.19 9.44 -6.90
C ALA A 127 15.06 8.78 -8.30
N GLY A 128 14.05 7.94 -8.50
CA GLY A 128 13.87 7.17 -9.72
C GLY A 128 13.29 7.99 -10.88
N ASP A 129 13.14 7.32 -12.02
CA ASP A 129 12.36 7.83 -13.15
C ASP A 129 10.89 7.48 -12.95
N GLN A 130 10.07 8.52 -12.79
CA GLN A 130 8.62 8.43 -12.61
C GLN A 130 7.93 7.71 -13.77
N THR A 131 8.35 8.00 -15.01
CA THR A 131 7.73 7.46 -16.23
C THR A 131 8.06 5.97 -16.43
N ALA A 132 9.19 5.51 -15.92
CA ALA A 132 9.59 4.11 -15.96
C ALA A 132 8.91 3.25 -14.89
N ARG A 133 8.25 3.87 -13.91
CA ARG A 133 7.77 3.20 -12.71
C ARG A 133 6.27 3.33 -12.49
N GLY A 134 5.61 4.33 -13.07
CA GLY A 134 4.17 4.53 -12.93
C GLY A 134 3.44 4.54 -14.26
N ILE A 135 2.13 4.31 -14.20
CA ILE A 135 1.20 4.55 -15.31
C ILE A 135 0.48 5.85 -15.01
N HIS A 136 0.40 6.75 -16.00
CA HIS A 136 -0.28 8.03 -15.87
C HIS A 136 -1.57 8.05 -16.67
N ASN A 137 -2.66 8.56 -16.09
CA ASN A 137 -3.92 8.83 -16.76
C ASN A 137 -4.41 10.27 -16.45
N SER A 138 -5.66 10.58 -16.76
CA SER A 138 -6.24 11.92 -16.52
C SER A 138 -6.42 12.28 -15.04
N GLU A 139 -6.43 11.31 -14.14
CA GLU A 139 -6.69 11.50 -12.71
C GLU A 139 -5.40 11.59 -11.90
N GLY A 140 -4.33 10.93 -12.37
CA GLY A 140 -3.02 10.98 -11.75
C GLY A 140 -2.15 9.80 -12.12
N TRP A 141 -1.28 9.43 -11.19
CA TRP A 141 -0.28 8.39 -11.35
C TRP A 141 -0.61 7.16 -10.51
N HIS A 142 -0.33 5.99 -11.09
CA HIS A 142 -0.53 4.69 -10.48
C HIS A 142 0.82 3.99 -10.37
N TYR A 143 1.34 3.87 -9.15
CA TYR A 143 2.63 3.27 -8.88
C TYR A 143 2.46 1.86 -8.35
N PRO A 144 3.05 0.83 -9.00
CA PRO A 144 2.97 -0.54 -8.53
C PRO A 144 3.68 -0.64 -7.19
N VAL A 145 2.93 -1.08 -6.19
CA VAL A 145 3.42 -1.30 -4.83
C VAL A 145 2.94 -2.69 -4.44
N ASN A 146 3.87 -3.61 -4.29
CA ASN A 146 3.56 -5.01 -4.04
C ASN A 146 4.10 -5.42 -2.66
N PRO A 147 3.29 -5.35 -1.58
CA PRO A 147 3.71 -5.86 -0.29
C PRO A 147 3.87 -7.38 -0.36
N ASP A 148 5.03 -7.85 0.08
CA ASP A 148 5.28 -9.23 0.48
C ASP A 148 5.02 -9.36 1.99
N ILE A 149 4.05 -10.20 2.35
CA ILE A 149 3.63 -10.44 3.73
C ILE A 149 4.02 -11.85 4.14
N MET A 150 4.87 -11.96 5.17
CA MET A 150 5.29 -13.26 5.70
C MET A 150 4.32 -13.82 6.74
N GLY A 151 3.90 -15.06 6.52
CA GLY A 151 3.12 -15.85 7.47
C GLY A 151 1.65 -15.46 7.51
N ALA A 152 0.89 -16.20 8.34
CA ALA A 152 -0.55 -16.05 8.50
C ALA A 152 -0.92 -14.82 9.35
N VAL A 153 -0.53 -13.63 8.90
CA VAL A 153 -0.79 -12.36 9.60
C VAL A 153 -1.80 -11.52 8.84
N LEU A 154 -2.61 -10.79 9.60
CA LEU A 154 -3.50 -9.75 9.08
C LEU A 154 -2.75 -8.42 9.09
N VAL A 155 -2.72 -7.74 7.96
CA VAL A 155 -2.06 -6.44 7.82
C VAL A 155 -3.06 -5.44 7.27
N THR A 156 -3.30 -4.36 8.01
CA THR A 156 -4.02 -3.20 7.48
C THR A 156 -3.00 -2.14 7.08
N MET A 157 -3.02 -1.76 5.81
CA MET A 157 -2.30 -0.60 5.29
C MET A 157 -3.30 0.54 5.09
N THR A 158 -2.94 1.74 5.53
CA THR A 158 -3.81 2.91 5.49
C THR A 158 -3.01 4.13 5.03
N VAL A 159 -3.54 4.90 4.10
CA VAL A 159 -2.96 6.20 3.75
C VAL A 159 -3.16 7.15 4.93
N GLY A 160 -2.12 7.88 5.31
CA GLY A 160 -2.19 8.91 6.36
C GLY A 160 -3.31 9.90 6.06
N ALA A 161 -4.03 10.34 7.10
CA ALA A 161 -5.20 11.20 6.94
C ALA A 161 -4.90 12.48 6.14
N GLU A 162 -3.68 13.00 6.29
CA GLU A 162 -3.11 14.13 5.57
C GLU A 162 -3.15 13.99 4.05
N GLU A 163 -3.00 12.77 3.51
CA GLU A 163 -2.85 12.53 2.06
C GLU A 163 -4.06 11.82 1.43
N ARG A 164 -5.09 11.43 2.21
CA ARG A 164 -6.25 10.68 1.68
C ARG A 164 -7.06 11.42 0.61
N ALA A 165 -6.94 12.74 0.53
CA ALA A 165 -7.59 13.54 -0.51
C ALA A 165 -6.85 13.48 -1.86
N SER A 166 -5.60 13.00 -1.88
CA SER A 166 -4.73 13.03 -3.05
C SER A 166 -3.97 11.73 -3.29
N ALA A 167 -4.10 10.74 -2.40
CA ALA A 167 -3.53 9.42 -2.55
C ALA A 167 -4.49 8.32 -2.05
N GLY A 168 -4.37 7.14 -2.65
CA GLY A 168 -5.19 5.99 -2.29
C GLY A 168 -4.58 4.66 -2.72
N LEU A 169 -5.16 3.58 -2.24
CA LEU A 169 -4.70 2.21 -2.42
C LEU A 169 -5.64 1.50 -3.40
N GLU A 170 -5.07 1.00 -4.49
CA GLU A 170 -5.79 0.29 -5.54
C GLU A 170 -5.33 -1.16 -5.54
N TYR A 171 -5.96 -1.96 -4.69
CA TYR A 171 -5.67 -3.40 -4.59
C TYR A 171 -6.95 -4.17 -4.92
N GLY A 172 -6.99 -4.71 -6.14
CA GLY A 172 -8.09 -5.46 -6.72
C GLY A 172 -7.76 -5.87 -8.16
N ILE A 173 -8.64 -6.67 -8.77
CA ILE A 173 -8.42 -7.19 -10.14
C ILE A 173 -8.73 -6.08 -11.17
N GLY A 174 -7.73 -5.26 -11.51
CA GLY A 174 -7.78 -4.30 -12.62
C GLY A 174 -7.31 -2.88 -12.28
N TYR A 175 -6.88 -2.13 -13.30
CA TYR A 175 -6.59 -0.69 -13.23
C TYR A 175 -7.90 0.13 -13.26
N GLY A 176 -7.94 1.29 -12.61
CA GLY A 176 -9.13 2.18 -12.61
C GLY A 176 -10.18 1.83 -11.54
N LEU A 177 -9.77 1.12 -10.49
CA LEU A 177 -10.59 0.96 -9.28
C LEU A 177 -10.56 2.25 -8.48
N THR A 178 -11.68 2.60 -7.84
CA THR A 178 -11.72 3.74 -6.92
C THR A 178 -10.66 3.55 -5.81
N PRO A 179 -9.68 4.47 -5.68
CA PRO A 179 -8.64 4.34 -4.68
C PRO A 179 -9.23 4.31 -3.26
N ALA A 180 -8.88 3.27 -2.50
CA ALA A 180 -9.34 3.12 -1.12
C ALA A 180 -8.36 3.79 -0.14
N PRO A 181 -8.83 4.44 0.93
CA PRO A 181 -7.94 5.02 1.95
C PRO A 181 -7.25 3.95 2.81
N ALA A 182 -7.78 2.71 2.83
CA ALA A 182 -7.22 1.60 3.59
C ALA A 182 -7.51 0.25 2.92
N VAL A 183 -6.57 -0.68 3.03
CA VAL A 183 -6.67 -2.07 2.57
C VAL A 183 -6.23 -3.01 3.68
N THR A 184 -7.01 -4.06 3.92
CA THR A 184 -6.59 -5.16 4.81
C THR A 184 -6.26 -6.41 4.01
N PHE A 185 -5.07 -6.97 4.27
CA PHE A 185 -4.52 -8.17 3.66
C PHE A 185 -4.50 -9.33 4.66
N HIS A 186 -4.62 -10.54 4.14
CA HIS A 186 -4.49 -11.79 4.90
C HIS A 186 -3.36 -12.62 4.29
N GLY A 187 -2.19 -12.64 4.93
CA GLY A 187 -1.08 -13.48 4.52
C GLY A 187 -1.41 -14.97 4.65
N CYS A 188 -0.78 -15.78 3.81
CA CYS A 188 -0.94 -17.24 3.84
C CYS A 188 -0.12 -17.88 4.97
N PRO A 189 -0.60 -18.97 5.57
CA PRO A 189 0.21 -19.79 6.46
C PRO A 189 1.38 -20.43 5.71
N GLY A 190 2.51 -20.63 6.39
CA GLY A 190 3.65 -21.39 5.86
C GLY A 190 4.51 -20.69 4.79
N GLY A 191 4.15 -19.47 4.35
CA GLY A 191 4.91 -18.78 3.29
C GLY A 191 4.70 -17.26 3.21
N GLY A 192 5.44 -16.63 2.29
CA GLY A 192 5.23 -15.23 1.90
C GLY A 192 4.03 -15.11 0.96
N THR A 193 3.32 -13.98 1.02
CA THR A 193 2.19 -13.67 0.13
C THR A 193 2.40 -12.29 -0.48
N VAL A 194 2.53 -12.25 -1.80
CA VAL A 194 2.68 -11.00 -2.54
C VAL A 194 1.31 -10.53 -3.02
N PHE A 195 0.89 -9.35 -2.57
CA PHE A 195 -0.33 -8.71 -3.07
C PHE A 195 0.03 -7.72 -4.17
N ARG A 196 -0.63 -7.83 -5.32
CA ARG A 196 -0.42 -6.90 -6.44
C ARG A 196 -1.42 -5.75 -6.36
N GLY A 197 -0.91 -4.54 -6.47
CA GLY A 197 -1.74 -3.35 -6.53
C GLY A 197 -0.91 -2.12 -6.84
N THR A 198 -1.60 -0.99 -6.78
CA THR A 198 -1.00 0.33 -7.02
C THR A 198 -1.31 1.27 -5.87
N VAL A 199 -0.43 2.24 -5.68
CA VAL A 199 -0.74 3.48 -4.96
C VAL A 199 -1.07 4.53 -6.01
N PHE A 200 -2.28 5.07 -5.95
CA PHE A 200 -2.70 6.23 -6.71
C PHE A 200 -2.16 7.50 -6.04
N VAL A 201 -1.62 8.42 -6.84
CA VAL A 201 -1.21 9.77 -6.43
C VAL A 201 -1.75 10.76 -7.46
N ALA A 202 -2.61 11.66 -7.01
CA ALA A 202 -3.25 12.66 -7.85
C ALA A 202 -2.26 13.70 -8.40
N GLY A 203 -2.68 14.42 -9.43
CA GLY A 203 -1.90 15.52 -10.01
C GLY A 203 -0.65 15.04 -10.73
N ASP A 204 0.49 15.67 -10.47
CA ASP A 204 1.76 15.34 -11.15
C ASP A 204 2.41 14.05 -10.61
N GLY A 205 1.79 13.37 -9.63
CA GLY A 205 2.23 12.10 -9.06
C GLY A 205 3.40 12.22 -8.09
N ARG A 206 3.82 13.42 -7.71
CA ARG A 206 4.99 13.64 -6.84
C ARG A 206 4.56 14.00 -5.43
N ALA A 207 4.63 13.03 -4.52
CA ALA A 207 4.19 13.25 -3.14
C ALA A 207 5.01 12.45 -2.11
N CYS A 208 4.97 12.95 -0.88
CA CYS A 208 5.33 12.19 0.31
C CYS A 208 4.05 11.59 0.88
N VAL A 209 3.88 10.28 0.73
CA VAL A 209 2.65 9.60 1.16
C VAL A 209 2.93 8.79 2.43
N PRO A 210 2.38 9.21 3.58
CA PRO A 210 2.45 8.42 4.80
C PRO A 210 1.57 7.18 4.67
N LEU A 211 2.12 6.02 5.02
CA LEU A 211 1.42 4.76 5.14
C LEU A 211 1.48 4.30 6.60
N ASP A 212 0.29 4.16 7.18
CA ASP A 212 0.05 3.63 8.51
C ASP A 212 -0.19 2.12 8.39
N ILE A 213 0.74 1.34 8.96
CA ILE A 213 0.75 -0.11 8.87
C ILE A 213 0.42 -0.69 10.24
N ARG A 214 -0.65 -1.49 10.31
CA ARG A 214 -1.06 -2.21 11.51
C ARG A 214 -1.02 -3.71 11.25
N ILE A 215 -0.39 -4.45 12.16
CA ILE A 215 -0.25 -5.91 12.09
C ILE A 215 -1.10 -6.52 13.21
N GLY A 216 -2.13 -7.29 12.84
CA GLY A 216 -3.15 -7.77 13.77
C GLY A 216 -3.73 -6.61 14.59
N ASP A 217 -3.82 -6.78 15.90
CA ASP A 217 -4.27 -5.75 16.84
C ASP A 217 -3.11 -4.97 17.48
N GLY A 218 -1.91 -5.07 16.89
CA GLY A 218 -0.72 -4.36 17.34
C GLY A 218 -0.77 -2.85 17.11
N PRO A 219 0.24 -2.11 17.58
CA PRO A 219 0.35 -0.67 17.35
C PRO A 219 0.58 -0.37 15.87
N THR A 220 0.00 0.75 15.41
CA THR A 220 0.26 1.29 14.09
C THR A 220 1.70 1.79 13.99
N ARG A 221 2.38 1.41 12.91
CA ARG A 221 3.70 1.92 12.53
C ARG A 221 3.56 2.75 11.26
N ARG A 222 4.08 3.98 11.30
CA ARG A 222 4.06 4.90 10.16
C ARG A 222 5.36 4.80 9.38
N VAL A 223 5.25 4.73 8.05
CA VAL A 223 6.36 4.92 7.12
C VAL A 223 5.95 5.96 6.09
N VAL A 224 6.89 6.78 5.62
CA VAL A 224 6.62 7.77 4.58
C VAL A 224 7.29 7.33 3.29
N ILE A 225 6.50 7.17 2.24
CA ILE A 225 7.00 6.78 0.91
C ILE A 225 7.14 8.03 0.07
N SER A 226 8.33 8.23 -0.50
CA SER A 226 8.58 9.30 -1.46
C SER A 226 8.30 8.82 -2.87
N PHE A 227 7.16 9.21 -3.42
CA PHE A 227 6.86 9.03 -4.82
C PHE A 227 7.52 10.17 -5.61
N PHE A 228 8.77 9.97 -6.03
CA PHE A 228 9.52 10.92 -6.88
C PHE A 228 9.58 12.37 -6.36
N HIS A 229 9.42 12.54 -5.05
CA HIS A 229 9.41 13.84 -4.37
C HIS A 229 10.77 14.15 -3.73
N GLY A 230 11.78 13.30 -3.92
CA GLY A 230 13.07 13.44 -3.24
C GLY A 230 12.97 13.05 -1.76
N ARG A 231 13.48 13.90 -0.86
CA ARG A 231 13.47 13.62 0.58
C ARG A 231 12.14 14.01 1.20
N CYS A 232 11.53 13.07 1.93
CA CYS A 232 10.32 13.31 2.72
C CYS A 232 10.65 13.54 4.20
N PRO A 233 9.81 14.30 4.93
CA PRO A 233 9.91 14.39 6.38
C PRO A 233 9.63 13.02 7.01
N ALA A 234 10.38 12.70 8.07
CA ALA A 234 10.28 11.46 8.84
C ALA A 234 9.46 11.68 10.11
#